data_AF-A0A926CEB9-F1
#
_entry.id   AF-A0A926CEB9-F1
#
_cell.length_a   1.000
_cell.length_b   1.000
_cell.length_c   1.000
_cell.angle_alpha   90.00
_cell.angle_beta   90.00
_cell.angle_gamma   90.00
#
_symmetry.space_group_name_H-M   'P 1'
#
loop_
_entity.id
_entity.type
_entity.pdbx_description
1 polymer ?
#
loop_
_entity_poly.entity_id
_entity_poly.type
_entity_poly.pdbx_seq_one_letter_code
_entity_poly.pdbx_strand_id
1 'polypeptide(L)'
;GKQEHDPLAPEPAWADEVDELPGLADDLAETTELEGVALADDEMMAEDGLVDALDERPTLHEEIEARLLALYGAVAAFTGCDGDPQPLADEVLTKLDAFIAGQQPSALSPQLSALSPQPSALSPQPSALSPQPSAFNPQPSALPVVYAWLFLHNLGRLSDATDFAQQSVSWMDEWLIGRVLTGLFQELGVDGDRAAQQSLLVKKLVTYQRWFETPAPDQAYRVLELIMGDPGVQRMIGVNRYQGVLWFNREQFEQLLAWMQFLAGVTIQAELADDHAAQLASAHATIATLRQAADQSEYQVAKLMRLAQV
;
A
#
# COMPACT_ATOMS: atom_id res chain seq x y z
N GLY A 1 -4.93 9.57 -47.57
CA GLY A 1 -3.55 10.03 -47.52
C GLY A 1 -2.93 9.48 -46.26
N LYS A 2 -1.79 8.80 -46.40
CA LYS A 2 -0.93 8.14 -45.41
C LYS A 2 -1.26 8.40 -43.92
N GLN A 3 -1.62 7.34 -43.20
CA GLN A 3 -1.31 7.21 -41.77
C GLN A 3 0.22 7.17 -41.67
N GLU A 4 0.83 8.18 -41.04
CA GLU A 4 2.22 8.13 -40.62
C GLU A 4 2.34 7.04 -39.56
N HIS A 5 3.04 5.96 -39.93
CA HIS A 5 3.54 4.97 -38.99
C HIS A 5 4.62 5.68 -38.17
N ASP A 6 4.28 6.10 -36.95
CA ASP A 6 5.29 6.44 -35.93
C ASP A 6 6.20 5.21 -35.81
N PRO A 7 7.52 5.32 -36.06
CA PRO A 7 8.41 4.19 -35.91
C PRO A 7 8.32 3.71 -34.46
N LEU A 8 7.90 2.46 -34.25
CA LEU A 8 7.82 1.84 -32.92
C LEU A 8 9.11 2.15 -32.17
N ALA A 9 8.99 2.91 -31.08
CA ALA A 9 10.08 3.13 -30.16
C ALA A 9 10.60 1.76 -29.67
N PRO A 10 11.91 1.62 -29.40
CA PRO A 10 12.46 0.36 -28.92
C PRO A 10 11.69 -0.08 -27.65
N GLU A 11 11.19 -1.31 -27.65
CA GLU A 11 10.51 -1.90 -26.49
C GLU A 11 11.51 -2.13 -25.35
N PRO A 12 11.07 -2.06 -24.08
CA PRO A 12 11.94 -2.40 -22.95
C PRO A 12 12.37 -3.87 -23.04
N ALA A 13 13.55 -4.19 -22.49
CA ALA A 13 14.18 -5.50 -22.64
C ALA A 13 13.34 -6.71 -22.15
N TRP A 14 12.36 -6.47 -21.28
CA TRP A 14 11.44 -7.48 -20.75
C TRP A 14 10.16 -7.67 -21.58
N ALA A 15 9.97 -6.92 -22.67
CA ALA A 15 8.72 -6.91 -23.44
C ALA A 15 8.36 -8.25 -24.10
N ASP A 16 9.36 -9.10 -24.35
CA ASP A 16 9.17 -10.45 -24.93
C ASP A 16 8.60 -11.45 -23.89
N GLU A 17 8.72 -11.18 -22.59
CA GLU A 17 8.29 -12.10 -21.51
C GLU A 17 6.79 -11.98 -21.17
N VAL A 18 6.10 -10.96 -21.69
CA VAL A 18 4.67 -10.70 -21.40
C VAL A 18 3.75 -11.77 -22.03
N ASP A 19 4.17 -12.39 -23.14
CA ASP A 19 3.33 -13.33 -23.90
C ASP A 19 3.23 -14.73 -23.24
N GLU A 20 4.02 -15.02 -22.20
CA GLU A 20 4.09 -16.34 -21.54
C GLU A 20 3.46 -16.40 -20.15
N LEU A 21 2.76 -15.36 -19.69
CA LEU A 21 2.31 -15.26 -18.30
C LEU A 21 1.07 -16.16 -18.01
N PRO A 22 1.18 -17.22 -17.18
CA PRO A 22 0.06 -18.07 -16.84
C PRO A 22 -0.96 -17.36 -15.94
N GLY A 23 -2.21 -17.82 -16.00
CA GLY A 23 -3.31 -17.31 -15.18
C GLY A 23 -3.06 -17.53 -13.69
N LEU A 24 -3.47 -16.56 -12.86
CA LEU A 24 -3.23 -16.53 -11.41
C LEU A 24 -3.78 -17.77 -10.64
N ALA A 25 -4.69 -18.53 -11.26
CA ALA A 25 -5.41 -19.64 -10.67
C ALA A 25 -4.64 -20.98 -10.66
N ASP A 26 -3.63 -21.17 -11.53
CA ASP A 26 -2.98 -22.48 -11.69
C ASP A 26 -2.07 -22.87 -10.50
N ASP A 27 -1.70 -21.93 -9.62
CA ASP A 27 -0.79 -22.17 -8.48
C ASP A 27 -1.50 -22.52 -7.16
N LEU A 28 -2.84 -22.56 -7.13
CA LEU A 28 -3.62 -22.58 -5.89
C LEU A 28 -4.55 -23.80 -5.72
N ALA A 29 -4.51 -24.78 -6.62
CA ALA A 29 -5.41 -25.93 -6.58
C ALA A 29 -4.90 -27.07 -5.69
N GLU A 30 -4.93 -26.89 -4.36
CA GLU A 30 -4.94 -28.02 -3.41
C GLU A 30 -5.68 -27.59 -2.13
N THR A 31 -7.01 -27.74 -2.16
CA THR A 31 -7.92 -27.42 -1.06
C THR A 31 -7.98 -28.59 -0.08
N THR A 32 -7.63 -28.37 1.19
CA THR A 32 -7.92 -29.32 2.27
C THR A 32 -8.94 -28.68 3.22
N GLU A 33 -10.05 -29.37 3.42
CA GLU A 33 -11.18 -28.97 4.27
C GLU A 33 -10.76 -28.92 5.75
N LEU A 34 -11.10 -27.85 6.47
CA LEU A 34 -10.99 -27.78 7.93
C LEU A 34 -12.40 -27.68 8.54
N GLU A 35 -12.73 -28.69 9.34
CA GLU A 35 -14.00 -28.86 10.04
C GLU A 35 -14.16 -27.84 11.19
N GLY A 36 -15.40 -27.37 11.36
CA GLY A 36 -15.79 -26.37 12.34
C GLY A 36 -15.87 -26.88 13.78
N VAL A 37 -15.62 -25.97 14.73
CA VAL A 37 -15.83 -26.18 16.16
C VAL A 37 -17.01 -25.31 16.62
N ALA A 38 -17.97 -25.98 17.25
CA ALA A 38 -19.22 -25.42 17.75
C ALA A 38 -19.01 -24.48 18.94
N LEU A 39 -19.74 -23.36 18.93
CA LEU A 39 -19.92 -22.44 20.05
C LEU A 39 -20.90 -23.06 21.06
N ALA A 40 -20.50 -23.11 22.33
CA ALA A 40 -21.39 -23.42 23.44
C ALA A 40 -21.82 -22.12 24.12
N ASP A 41 -23.14 -21.91 24.17
CA ASP A 41 -23.80 -20.96 25.07
C ASP A 41 -23.61 -21.42 26.53
N ASP A 42 -23.26 -20.51 27.46
CA ASP A 42 -23.91 -20.52 28.78
C ASP A 42 -23.77 -19.20 29.58
N GLU A 43 -24.94 -18.78 30.08
CA GLU A 43 -25.29 -18.11 31.34
C GLU A 43 -24.53 -16.88 31.90
N MET A 44 -25.16 -15.71 31.69
CA MET A 44 -25.72 -14.77 32.68
C MET A 44 -25.27 -14.88 34.16
N MET A 45 -24.64 -13.83 34.70
CA MET A 45 -24.99 -13.14 35.98
C MET A 45 -23.98 -12.02 36.37
N ALA A 46 -24.51 -11.00 37.06
CA ALA A 46 -23.85 -9.92 37.84
C ALA A 46 -23.72 -8.53 37.15
N GLU A 47 -24.76 -7.70 37.30
CA GLU A 47 -24.83 -6.31 36.79
C GLU A 47 -24.26 -5.21 37.71
N ASP A 48 -23.66 -5.51 38.87
CA ASP A 48 -23.28 -4.47 39.85
C ASP A 48 -21.75 -4.22 39.98
N GLY A 49 -20.96 -4.72 39.02
CA GLY A 49 -19.50 -4.53 38.94
C GLY A 49 -19.01 -3.94 37.61
N LEU A 50 -19.92 -3.50 36.73
CA LEU A 50 -19.63 -3.28 35.32
C LEU A 50 -18.87 -1.97 35.01
N VAL A 51 -18.69 -1.08 35.99
CA VAL A 51 -18.06 0.23 35.76
C VAL A 51 -16.56 0.22 36.07
N ASP A 52 -16.09 -0.60 37.02
CA ASP A 52 -14.64 -0.79 37.29
C ASP A 52 -13.98 -1.80 36.32
N ALA A 53 -14.72 -2.82 35.86
CA ALA A 53 -14.19 -3.85 34.97
C ALA A 53 -14.03 -3.41 33.50
N LEU A 54 -14.54 -2.22 33.13
CA LEU A 54 -14.34 -1.64 31.80
C LEU A 54 -13.03 -0.87 31.68
N ASP A 55 -12.41 -0.47 32.81
CA ASP A 55 -11.13 0.25 32.87
C ASP A 55 -9.92 -0.72 32.81
N GLU A 56 -10.16 -2.03 32.96
CA GLU A 56 -9.14 -3.08 32.88
C GLU A 56 -9.03 -3.74 31.49
N ARG A 57 -9.89 -3.37 30.53
CA ARG A 57 -9.75 -3.88 29.16
C ARG A 57 -8.56 -3.22 28.51
N PRO A 58 -7.60 -4.01 27.97
CA PRO A 58 -6.49 -3.42 27.25
C PRO A 58 -7.04 -2.54 26.13
N THR A 59 -6.42 -1.38 25.95
CA THR A 59 -6.73 -0.52 24.82
C THR A 59 -6.47 -1.30 23.53
N LEU A 60 -7.15 -0.91 22.44
CA LEU A 60 -6.90 -1.53 21.13
C LEU A 60 -5.40 -1.52 20.77
N HIS A 61 -4.69 -0.46 21.18
CA HIS A 61 -3.26 -0.31 20.98
C HIS A 61 -2.47 -1.39 21.72
N GLU A 62 -2.75 -1.61 23.00
CA GLU A 62 -2.10 -2.66 23.82
C GLU A 62 -2.39 -4.07 23.29
N GLU A 63 -3.61 -4.33 22.80
CA GLU A 63 -3.94 -5.63 22.21
C GLU A 63 -3.17 -5.86 20.90
N ILE A 64 -3.07 -4.84 20.04
CA ILE A 64 -2.31 -4.91 18.79
C ILE A 64 -0.82 -5.10 19.10
N GLU A 65 -0.27 -4.35 20.06
CA GLU A 65 1.11 -4.50 20.52
C GLU A 65 1.40 -5.92 20.99
N ALA A 66 0.56 -6.47 21.88
CA ALA A 66 0.73 -7.82 22.40
C ALA A 66 0.72 -8.87 21.27
N ARG A 67 -0.17 -8.71 20.28
CA ARG A 67 -0.23 -9.60 19.10
C ARG A 67 0.99 -9.44 18.19
N LEU A 68 1.50 -8.22 18.00
CA LEU A 68 2.73 -7.95 17.25
C LEU A 68 3.93 -8.62 17.90
N LEU A 69 4.09 -8.46 19.21
CA LEU A 69 5.18 -9.07 19.96
C LEU A 69 5.10 -10.60 19.95
N ALA A 70 3.91 -11.16 20.07
CA ALA A 70 3.70 -12.60 19.96
C ALA A 70 4.08 -13.12 18.56
N LEU A 71 3.67 -12.41 17.49
CA LEU A 71 4.01 -12.76 16.11
C LEU A 71 5.52 -12.68 15.87
N TYR A 72 6.15 -11.54 16.18
CA TYR A 72 7.58 -11.34 15.97
C TYR A 72 8.43 -12.25 16.84
N GLY A 73 8.02 -12.51 18.08
CA GLY A 73 8.67 -13.48 18.96
C GLY A 73 8.57 -14.91 18.42
N ALA A 74 7.42 -15.31 17.89
CA ALA A 74 7.25 -16.62 17.26
C ALA A 74 8.12 -16.75 16.00
N VAL A 75 8.21 -15.70 15.19
CA VAL A 75 9.07 -15.67 14.00
C VAL A 75 10.55 -15.76 14.39
N ALA A 76 11.02 -14.95 15.34
CA ALA A 76 12.39 -14.98 15.83
C ALA A 76 12.76 -16.37 16.40
N ALA A 77 11.87 -16.99 17.18
CA ALA A 77 12.05 -18.34 17.70
C ALA A 77 12.09 -19.41 16.59
N PHE A 78 11.28 -19.25 15.55
CA PHE A 78 11.22 -20.18 14.42
C PHE A 78 12.45 -20.07 13.50
N THR A 79 12.91 -18.85 13.21
CA THR A 79 14.06 -18.60 12.33
C THR A 79 15.41 -18.68 13.07
N GLY A 80 15.40 -18.61 14.40
CA GLY A 80 16.61 -18.52 15.22
C GLY A 80 17.30 -17.16 15.11
N CYS A 81 16.56 -16.11 14.76
CA CYS A 81 17.09 -14.75 14.69
C CYS A 81 17.03 -14.05 16.04
N ASP A 82 18.00 -13.16 16.30
CA ASP A 82 18.15 -12.44 17.57
C ASP A 82 17.63 -10.98 17.54
N GLY A 83 16.92 -10.59 16.46
CA GLY A 83 16.38 -9.24 16.32
C GLY A 83 15.32 -8.91 17.37
N ASP A 84 15.37 -7.70 17.91
CA ASP A 84 14.44 -7.24 18.96
C ASP A 84 13.05 -6.94 18.37
N PRO A 85 11.97 -7.61 18.83
CA PRO A 85 10.61 -7.37 18.34
C PRO A 85 10.00 -6.04 18.82
N GLN A 86 10.52 -5.44 19.89
CA GLN A 86 9.94 -4.23 20.49
C GLN A 86 9.97 -3.00 19.57
N PRO A 87 11.13 -2.60 19.02
CA PRO A 87 11.20 -1.46 18.09
C PRO A 87 10.32 -1.63 16.84
N LEU A 88 10.09 -2.87 16.42
CA LEU A 88 9.23 -3.18 15.27
C LEU A 88 7.76 -3.00 15.61
N ALA A 89 7.34 -3.39 16.82
CA ALA A 89 5.98 -3.19 17.29
C ALA A 89 5.68 -1.68 17.44
N ASP A 90 6.57 -0.93 18.07
CA ASP A 90 6.45 0.52 18.26
C ASP A 90 6.30 1.26 16.92
N GLU A 91 7.08 0.87 15.91
CA GLU A 91 6.99 1.48 14.58
C GLU A 91 5.65 1.16 13.90
N VAL A 92 5.16 -0.08 13.99
CA VAL A 92 3.86 -0.45 13.41
C VAL A 92 2.73 0.34 14.07
N LEU A 93 2.78 0.49 15.39
CA LEU A 93 1.80 1.26 16.14
C LEU A 93 1.85 2.75 15.77
N THR A 94 3.04 3.32 15.61
CA THR A 94 3.22 4.70 15.13
C THR A 94 2.64 4.89 13.71
N LYS A 95 2.86 3.91 12.81
CA LYS A 95 2.29 3.92 11.46
C LYS A 95 0.77 3.76 11.48
N LEU A 96 0.24 2.95 12.39
CA LEU A 96 -1.20 2.79 12.60
C LEU A 96 -1.83 4.12 13.05
N ASP A 97 -1.19 4.82 13.98
CA ASP A 97 -1.66 6.13 14.45
C ASP A 97 -1.61 7.18 13.33
N ALA A 98 -0.53 7.20 12.53
CA ALA A 98 -0.44 8.07 11.34
C ALA A 98 -1.55 7.76 10.32
N PHE A 99 -1.84 6.48 10.10
CA PHE A 99 -2.94 6.03 9.26
C PHE A 99 -4.31 6.50 9.77
N ILE A 100 -4.58 6.33 11.07
CA ILE A 100 -5.84 6.75 11.70
C ILE A 100 -5.98 8.27 11.66
N ALA A 101 -4.91 9.01 11.96
CA ALA A 101 -4.90 10.47 11.91
C ALA A 101 -5.17 10.98 10.49
N GLY A 102 -4.59 10.34 9.47
CA GLY A 102 -4.81 10.68 8.06
C GLY A 102 -6.22 10.41 7.54
N GLN A 103 -6.98 9.52 8.19
CA GLN A 103 -8.39 9.25 7.85
C GLN A 103 -9.37 10.26 8.45
N GLN A 104 -8.95 11.08 9.41
CA GLN A 104 -9.81 12.13 9.97
C GLN A 104 -9.82 13.33 9.03
N PRO A 105 -10.93 13.67 8.36
CA PRO A 105 -11.03 14.98 7.72
C PRO A 105 -10.89 16.02 8.84
N SER A 106 -9.92 16.93 8.74
CA SER A 106 -9.65 17.97 9.75
C SER A 106 -10.93 18.63 10.28
N ALA A 107 -11.49 18.09 11.36
CA ALA A 107 -12.69 18.59 12.02
C ALA A 107 -12.35 19.39 13.29
N LEU A 108 -11.10 19.85 13.41
CA LEU A 108 -10.64 20.71 14.48
C LEU A 108 -9.73 21.82 13.92
N SER A 109 -10.30 22.68 13.08
CA SER A 109 -9.79 24.05 12.97
C SER A 109 -10.30 24.84 14.19
N PRO A 110 -9.43 25.36 15.06
CA PRO A 110 -9.85 26.26 16.14
C PRO A 110 -10.14 27.64 15.53
N GLN A 111 -11.28 27.78 14.85
CA GLN A 111 -11.80 29.09 14.46
C GLN A 111 -12.88 29.55 15.44
N LEU A 112 -12.48 29.77 16.69
CA LEU A 112 -13.25 30.60 17.63
C LEU A 112 -12.31 31.64 18.25
N SER A 113 -11.86 32.57 17.42
CA SER A 113 -11.34 33.85 17.88
C SER A 113 -11.60 34.92 16.82
N ALA A 114 -12.81 35.48 16.87
CA ALA A 114 -13.05 36.92 16.74
C ALA A 114 -14.56 37.20 16.80
N LEU A 115 -15.02 37.60 17.99
CA LEU A 115 -16.21 38.44 18.17
C LEU A 115 -16.01 39.74 17.37
N SER A 116 -16.79 39.99 16.31
CA SER A 116 -17.05 41.35 15.77
C SER A 116 -18.20 41.33 14.74
N PRO A 117 -19.24 42.20 14.84
CA PRO A 117 -20.34 42.27 13.88
C PRO A 117 -20.12 43.34 12.78
N GLN A 118 -20.08 42.91 11.50
CA GLN A 118 -20.49 43.56 10.21
C GLN A 118 -20.10 45.04 9.88
N PRO A 119 -20.32 45.60 8.65
CA PRO A 119 -20.76 45.03 7.35
C PRO A 119 -19.96 45.49 6.08
N SER A 120 -20.15 44.74 4.97
CA SER A 120 -20.16 45.12 3.53
C SER A 120 -19.06 45.99 2.89
N ALA A 121 -18.33 45.43 1.91
CA ALA A 121 -18.07 46.07 0.60
C ALA A 121 -17.47 45.07 -0.42
N LEU A 122 -17.94 45.19 -1.67
CA LEU A 122 -17.58 44.41 -2.86
C LEU A 122 -16.09 44.53 -3.24
N SER A 123 -15.41 43.40 -3.45
CA SER A 123 -14.19 43.31 -4.26
C SER A 123 -14.01 41.86 -4.76
N PRO A 124 -13.77 41.62 -6.06
CA PRO A 124 -13.52 40.29 -6.59
C PRO A 124 -12.05 39.91 -6.34
N GLN A 125 -11.78 39.03 -5.39
CA GLN A 125 -10.50 38.31 -5.38
C GLN A 125 -10.63 37.10 -6.29
N PRO A 126 -9.66 36.83 -7.18
CA PRO A 126 -9.62 35.56 -7.89
C PRO A 126 -9.37 34.49 -6.84
N SER A 127 -10.33 33.59 -6.65
CA SER A 127 -10.12 32.35 -5.93
C SER A 127 -8.94 31.65 -6.59
N ALA A 128 -7.78 31.71 -5.92
CA ALA A 128 -6.71 30.78 -6.16
C ALA A 128 -7.28 29.41 -5.82
N LEU A 129 -7.72 28.69 -6.86
CA LEU A 129 -7.93 27.26 -6.82
C LEU A 129 -6.56 26.64 -6.57
N SER A 130 -6.15 26.59 -5.31
CA SER A 130 -5.18 25.60 -4.86
C SER A 130 -5.89 24.25 -5.05
N PRO A 131 -5.46 23.37 -5.96
CA PRO A 131 -5.95 22.01 -5.95
C PRO A 131 -5.44 21.39 -4.65
N GLN A 132 -6.32 21.28 -3.64
CA GLN A 132 -6.06 20.34 -2.57
C GLN A 132 -6.00 18.95 -3.22
N PRO A 133 -4.88 18.21 -3.08
CA PRO A 133 -4.85 16.85 -3.57
C PRO A 133 -5.95 16.08 -2.84
N SER A 134 -6.85 15.44 -3.58
CA SER A 134 -7.77 14.45 -3.02
C SER A 134 -6.90 13.41 -2.33
N ALA A 135 -6.82 13.47 -1.00
CA ALA A 135 -6.16 12.45 -0.21
C ALA A 135 -6.83 11.12 -0.58
N PHE A 136 -6.02 10.14 -0.99
CA PHE A 136 -6.51 8.78 -1.18
C PHE A 136 -7.07 8.32 0.16
N ASN A 137 -8.40 8.29 0.28
CA ASN A 137 -9.07 7.75 1.45
C ASN A 137 -9.39 6.29 1.12
N PRO A 138 -8.69 5.31 1.72
CA PRO A 138 -8.98 3.91 1.47
C PRO A 138 -10.43 3.63 1.83
N GLN A 139 -11.18 3.09 0.87
CA GLN A 139 -12.51 2.54 1.15
C GLN A 139 -12.39 1.46 2.24
N PRO A 140 -13.42 1.15 3.04
CA PRO A 140 -13.35 0.11 4.08
C PRO A 140 -12.85 -1.25 3.56
N SER A 141 -13.09 -1.57 2.28
CA SER A 141 -12.58 -2.76 1.59
C SER A 141 -11.05 -2.79 1.37
N ALA A 142 -10.37 -1.66 1.58
CA ALA A 142 -8.93 -1.51 1.45
C ALA A 142 -8.19 -1.67 2.80
N LEU A 143 -8.90 -1.65 3.93
CA LEU A 143 -8.32 -1.86 5.26
C LEU A 143 -7.52 -3.18 5.39
N PRO A 144 -8.00 -4.33 4.89
CA PRO A 144 -7.26 -5.58 5.03
C PRO A 144 -5.87 -5.54 4.36
N VAL A 145 -5.73 -4.82 3.25
CA VAL A 145 -4.46 -4.63 2.55
C VAL A 145 -3.50 -3.78 3.38
N VAL A 146 -3.99 -2.69 4.00
CA VAL A 146 -3.18 -1.83 4.87
C VAL A 146 -2.68 -2.61 6.08
N TYR A 147 -3.57 -3.36 6.75
CA TYR A 147 -3.19 -4.17 7.90
C TYR A 147 -2.17 -5.25 7.51
N ALA A 148 -2.44 -6.01 6.45
CA ALA A 148 -1.50 -7.01 5.97
C ALA A 148 -0.12 -6.42 5.65
N TRP A 149 -0.06 -5.24 5.03
CA TRP A 149 1.21 -4.54 4.81
C TRP A 149 1.86 -4.12 6.13
N LEU A 150 1.12 -3.49 7.06
CA LEU A 150 1.65 -3.06 8.36
C LEU A 150 2.32 -4.21 9.12
N PHE A 151 1.73 -5.40 9.14
CA PHE A 151 2.28 -6.57 9.84
C PHE A 151 3.48 -7.23 9.14
N LEU A 152 3.59 -7.10 7.81
CA LEU A 152 4.56 -7.87 7.03
C LEU A 152 5.76 -7.05 6.54
N HIS A 153 5.59 -5.74 6.38
CA HIS A 153 6.55 -4.92 5.64
C HIS A 153 7.95 -4.89 6.29
N ASN A 154 8.01 -4.91 7.62
CA ASN A 154 9.24 -4.86 8.40
C ASN A 154 9.70 -6.21 8.96
N LEU A 155 9.03 -7.31 8.60
CA LEU A 155 9.28 -8.62 9.21
C LEU A 155 10.75 -9.04 9.10
N GLY A 156 11.36 -8.86 7.94
CA GLY A 156 12.75 -9.19 7.66
C GLY A 156 13.78 -8.47 8.52
N ARG A 157 13.41 -7.38 9.22
CA ARG A 157 14.32 -6.68 10.15
C ARG A 157 14.70 -7.54 11.35
N LEU A 158 13.89 -8.54 11.70
CA LEU A 158 14.24 -9.51 12.75
C LEU A 158 15.54 -10.28 12.44
N SER A 159 15.91 -10.39 11.17
CA SER A 159 17.13 -11.07 10.72
C SER A 159 18.37 -10.17 10.61
N ASP A 160 18.24 -8.87 10.90
CA ASP A 160 19.28 -7.85 10.66
C ASP A 160 19.80 -7.80 9.20
N ALA A 161 19.02 -8.30 8.25
CA ALA A 161 19.38 -8.26 6.82
C ALA A 161 19.53 -6.81 6.33
N THR A 162 20.60 -6.55 5.57
CA THR A 162 20.86 -5.23 4.96
C THR A 162 19.71 -4.80 4.05
N ASP A 163 19.06 -5.77 3.38
CA ASP A 163 17.83 -5.57 2.62
C ASP A 163 16.68 -6.34 3.29
N PHE A 164 16.21 -5.81 4.42
CA PHE A 164 15.12 -6.41 5.17
C PHE A 164 13.81 -6.48 4.37
N ALA A 165 13.59 -5.60 3.39
CA ALA A 165 12.40 -5.61 2.56
C ALA A 165 12.38 -6.87 1.68
N GLN A 166 13.53 -7.17 1.04
CA GLN A 166 13.69 -8.42 0.30
C GLN A 166 13.57 -9.65 1.21
N GLN A 167 14.08 -9.57 2.45
CA GLN A 167 13.92 -10.65 3.42
C GLN A 167 12.46 -10.88 3.82
N SER A 168 11.68 -9.82 4.07
CA SER A 168 10.24 -9.92 4.32
C SER A 168 9.53 -10.64 3.17
N VAL A 169 9.85 -10.28 1.92
CA VAL A 169 9.29 -10.92 0.72
C VAL A 169 9.71 -12.40 0.62
N SER A 170 10.96 -12.72 0.92
CA SER A 170 11.44 -14.12 0.93
C SER A 170 10.65 -14.97 1.91
N TRP A 171 10.45 -14.48 3.14
CA TRP A 171 9.64 -15.17 4.14
C TRP A 171 8.16 -15.27 3.76
N MET A 172 7.61 -14.25 3.10
CA MET A 172 6.25 -14.32 2.56
C MET A 172 6.08 -15.45 1.54
N ASP A 173 7.10 -15.71 0.73
CA ASP A 173 7.11 -16.79 -0.26
C ASP A 173 7.37 -18.15 0.38
N GLU A 174 8.41 -18.25 1.21
CA GLU A 174 8.82 -19.48 1.88
C GLU A 174 7.74 -20.04 2.80
N TRP A 175 7.00 -19.18 3.50
CA TRP A 175 5.93 -19.59 4.43
C TRP A 175 4.54 -19.54 3.79
N LEU A 176 4.47 -19.33 2.47
CA LEU A 176 3.23 -19.26 1.70
C LEU A 176 2.22 -18.26 2.30
N ILE A 177 2.70 -17.16 2.86
CA ILE A 177 1.88 -16.09 3.46
C ILE A 177 0.86 -15.56 2.44
N GLY A 178 1.21 -15.58 1.15
CA GLY A 178 0.28 -15.21 0.08
C GLY A 178 -1.01 -16.03 0.06
N ARG A 179 -0.96 -17.33 0.38
CA ARG A 179 -2.15 -18.20 0.49
C ARG A 179 -2.98 -17.86 1.73
N VAL A 180 -2.30 -17.62 2.86
CA VAL A 180 -2.94 -17.20 4.11
C VAL A 180 -3.68 -15.87 3.91
N LEU A 181 -3.04 -14.86 3.31
CA LEU A 181 -3.67 -13.57 3.02
C LEU A 181 -4.88 -13.73 2.09
N THR A 182 -4.78 -14.61 1.09
CA THR A 182 -5.90 -14.88 0.18
C THR A 182 -7.09 -15.47 0.93
N GLY A 183 -6.85 -16.46 1.80
CA GLY A 183 -7.90 -17.04 2.66
C GLY A 183 -8.51 -15.99 3.61
N LEU A 184 -7.67 -15.19 4.27
CA LEU A 184 -8.12 -14.11 5.15
C LEU A 184 -9.00 -13.08 4.42
N PHE A 185 -8.63 -12.68 3.21
CA PHE A 185 -9.45 -11.75 2.43
C PHE A 185 -10.79 -12.38 2.00
N GLN A 186 -10.81 -13.68 1.68
CA GLN A 186 -12.05 -14.40 1.39
C GLN A 186 -12.97 -14.51 2.61
N GLU A 187 -12.42 -14.79 3.80
CA GLU A 187 -13.16 -14.79 5.06
C GLU A 187 -13.77 -13.41 5.37
N LEU A 188 -13.09 -12.34 4.95
CA LEU A 188 -13.58 -10.96 5.03
C LEU A 188 -14.56 -10.59 3.90
N GLY A 189 -14.97 -11.56 3.07
CA GLY A 189 -16.00 -11.40 2.05
C GLY A 189 -15.50 -10.94 0.67
N VAL A 190 -14.19 -11.02 0.40
CA VAL A 190 -13.62 -10.69 -0.91
C VAL A 190 -13.67 -11.91 -1.83
N ASP A 191 -14.15 -11.74 -3.06
CA ASP A 191 -14.18 -12.81 -4.06
C ASP A 191 -12.79 -13.40 -4.34
N GLY A 192 -12.70 -14.69 -4.68
CA GLY A 192 -11.44 -15.43 -4.75
C GLY A 192 -10.35 -14.80 -5.63
N ASP A 193 -10.69 -14.38 -6.84
CA ASP A 193 -9.75 -13.71 -7.76
C ASP A 193 -9.28 -12.37 -7.19
N ARG A 194 -10.18 -11.62 -6.56
CA ARG A 194 -9.89 -10.32 -5.98
C ARG A 194 -9.02 -10.45 -4.72
N ALA A 195 -9.27 -11.48 -3.91
CA ALA A 195 -8.47 -11.81 -2.75
C ALA A 195 -7.03 -12.17 -3.16
N ALA A 196 -6.87 -12.97 -4.21
CA ALA A 196 -5.55 -13.30 -4.75
C ALA A 196 -4.84 -12.05 -5.33
N GLN A 197 -5.58 -11.16 -6.01
CA GLN A 197 -5.04 -9.86 -6.45
C GLN A 197 -4.61 -8.97 -5.28
N GLN A 198 -5.40 -8.89 -4.20
CA GLN A 198 -5.05 -8.14 -2.99
C GLN A 198 -3.82 -8.72 -2.30
N SER A 199 -3.70 -10.05 -2.24
CA SER A 199 -2.51 -10.73 -1.69
C SER A 199 -1.26 -10.39 -2.50
N LEU A 200 -1.35 -10.44 -3.84
CA LEU A 200 -0.26 -10.02 -4.73
C LEU A 200 0.08 -8.54 -4.52
N LEU A 201 -0.93 -7.67 -4.39
CA LEU A 201 -0.74 -6.25 -4.12
C LEU A 201 0.04 -6.03 -2.82
N VAL A 202 -0.32 -6.69 -1.70
CA VAL A 202 0.42 -6.61 -0.43
C VAL A 202 1.89 -6.95 -0.65
N LYS A 203 2.18 -8.06 -1.35
CA LYS A 203 3.55 -8.46 -1.67
C LYS A 203 4.31 -7.39 -2.44
N LYS A 204 3.69 -6.77 -3.46
CA LYS A 204 4.35 -5.69 -4.22
C LYS A 204 4.54 -4.42 -3.42
N LEU A 205 3.60 -4.09 -2.53
CA LEU A 205 3.74 -2.95 -1.62
C LEU A 205 4.86 -3.17 -0.60
N VAL A 206 5.12 -4.40 -0.15
CA VAL A 206 6.31 -4.74 0.65
C VAL A 206 7.58 -4.67 -0.19
N THR A 207 7.56 -5.25 -1.40
CA THR A 207 8.71 -5.28 -2.32
C THR A 207 9.24 -3.88 -2.63
N TYR A 208 8.33 -2.94 -2.89
CA TYR A 208 8.69 -1.59 -3.32
C TYR A 208 8.53 -0.55 -2.24
N GLN A 209 8.38 -0.93 -0.96
CA GLN A 209 8.06 0.00 0.13
C GLN A 209 9.05 1.16 0.30
N ARG A 210 10.28 1.03 -0.22
CA ARG A 210 11.38 2.00 -0.06
C ARG A 210 11.59 2.91 -1.28
N TRP A 211 10.65 2.90 -2.23
CA TRP A 211 10.79 3.59 -3.52
C TRP A 211 11.03 5.11 -3.43
N PHE A 212 10.74 5.74 -2.29
CA PHE A 212 10.83 7.19 -2.08
C PHE A 212 12.00 7.63 -1.18
N GLU A 213 12.76 6.71 -0.58
CA GLU A 213 13.78 7.05 0.44
C GLU A 213 14.97 7.85 -0.11
N THR A 214 15.33 7.63 -1.37
CA THR A 214 16.46 8.33 -2.02
C THR A 214 15.96 9.12 -3.22
N PRO A 215 15.63 10.41 -3.05
CA PRO A 215 15.20 11.27 -4.15
C PRO A 215 16.30 11.41 -5.20
N ALA A 216 15.96 11.13 -6.46
CA ALA A 216 16.82 11.39 -7.60
C ALA A 216 16.12 12.29 -8.63
N PRO A 217 16.87 13.03 -9.48
CA PRO A 217 16.27 13.80 -10.56
C PRO A 217 15.43 12.93 -11.52
N ASP A 218 15.86 11.69 -11.74
CA ASP A 218 15.21 10.69 -12.60
C ASP A 218 14.31 9.71 -11.82
N GLN A 219 13.82 10.10 -10.62
CA GLN A 219 13.10 9.20 -9.71
C GLN A 219 11.89 8.53 -10.37
N ALA A 220 11.09 9.30 -11.13
CA ALA A 220 9.91 8.77 -11.80
C ALA A 220 10.29 7.63 -12.76
N TYR A 221 11.32 7.82 -13.59
CA TYR A 221 11.81 6.76 -14.47
C TYR A 221 12.29 5.54 -13.69
N ARG A 222 13.10 5.73 -12.63
CA ARG A 222 13.60 4.61 -11.81
C ARG A 222 12.48 3.79 -11.19
N VAL A 223 11.49 4.46 -10.59
CA VAL A 223 10.33 3.79 -9.99
C VAL A 223 9.55 3.04 -11.06
N LEU A 224 9.33 3.66 -12.22
CA LEU A 224 8.61 3.04 -13.32
C LEU A 224 9.36 1.83 -13.87
N GLU A 225 10.67 1.93 -14.09
CA GLU A 225 11.51 0.83 -14.58
C GLU A 225 11.48 -0.37 -13.62
N LEU A 226 11.53 -0.09 -12.32
CA LEU A 226 11.49 -1.09 -11.26
C LEU A 226 10.13 -1.80 -11.15
N ILE A 227 9.01 -1.08 -11.26
CA ILE A 227 7.67 -1.72 -11.21
C ILE A 227 7.31 -2.38 -12.55
N MET A 228 7.70 -1.80 -13.69
CA MET A 228 7.36 -2.35 -15.00
C MET A 228 8.23 -3.54 -15.37
N GLY A 229 9.42 -3.68 -14.79
CA GLY A 229 10.26 -4.87 -14.94
C GLY A 229 9.75 -6.11 -14.20
N ASP A 230 8.66 -6.01 -13.43
CA ASP A 230 8.11 -7.13 -12.65
C ASP A 230 6.86 -7.74 -13.32
N PRO A 231 6.92 -9.02 -13.74
CA PRO A 231 5.79 -9.69 -14.39
C PRO A 231 4.52 -9.78 -13.52
N GLY A 232 4.67 -9.79 -12.20
CA GLY A 232 3.55 -9.74 -11.26
C GLY A 232 2.85 -8.38 -11.28
N VAL A 233 3.61 -7.28 -11.37
CA VAL A 233 3.04 -5.93 -11.55
C VAL A 233 2.40 -5.81 -12.92
N GLN A 234 3.05 -6.29 -13.98
CA GLN A 234 2.49 -6.24 -15.34
C GLN A 234 1.13 -6.93 -15.42
N ARG A 235 0.98 -8.12 -14.81
CA ARG A 235 -0.33 -8.80 -14.68
C ARG A 235 -1.33 -7.96 -13.87
N MET A 236 -0.88 -7.39 -12.75
CA MET A 236 -1.74 -6.61 -11.85
C MET A 236 -2.29 -5.34 -12.51
N ILE A 237 -1.51 -4.70 -13.37
CA ILE A 237 -1.92 -3.50 -14.13
C ILE A 237 -2.47 -3.84 -15.52
N GLY A 238 -2.66 -5.13 -15.82
CA GLY A 238 -3.28 -5.57 -17.07
C GLY A 238 -2.48 -5.19 -18.31
N VAL A 239 -1.16 -5.37 -18.28
CA VAL A 239 -0.33 -5.22 -19.49
C VAL A 239 -0.69 -6.30 -20.49
N ASN A 240 -1.04 -5.90 -21.71
CA ASN A 240 -1.40 -6.81 -22.80
C ASN A 240 -0.82 -6.33 -24.12
N ARG A 241 -0.46 -7.27 -25.01
CA ARG A 241 0.00 -6.98 -26.37
C ARG A 241 -1.19 -6.98 -27.34
N TYR A 242 -1.36 -5.88 -28.07
CA TYR A 242 -2.34 -5.77 -29.14
C TYR A 242 -1.71 -5.16 -30.39
N GLN A 243 -1.75 -5.89 -31.49
CA GLN A 243 -1.14 -5.51 -32.78
C GLN A 243 0.34 -5.13 -32.67
N GLY A 244 1.09 -5.85 -31.82
CA GLY A 244 2.52 -5.60 -31.61
C GLY A 244 2.83 -4.43 -30.69
N VAL A 245 1.82 -3.81 -30.05
CA VAL A 245 2.00 -2.72 -29.08
C VAL A 245 1.58 -3.19 -27.70
N LEU A 246 2.39 -2.92 -26.67
CA LEU A 246 2.05 -3.16 -25.27
C LEU A 246 1.21 -2.01 -24.70
N TRP A 247 0.04 -2.37 -24.17
CA TRP A 247 -0.90 -1.46 -23.50
C TRP A 247 -1.06 -1.86 -22.05
N PHE A 248 -1.30 -0.90 -21.15
CA PHE A 248 -1.62 -1.18 -19.75
C PHE A 248 -3.00 -0.63 -19.39
N ASN A 249 -3.64 -1.21 -18.37
CA ASN A 249 -4.93 -0.75 -17.89
C ASN A 249 -4.77 0.54 -17.06
N ARG A 250 -5.41 1.62 -17.51
CA ARG A 250 -5.41 2.93 -16.82
C ARG A 250 -5.80 2.82 -15.34
N GLU A 251 -6.95 2.24 -15.05
CA GLU A 251 -7.54 2.22 -13.71
C GLU A 251 -6.66 1.43 -12.74
N GLN A 252 -6.14 0.29 -13.18
CA GLN A 252 -5.26 -0.55 -12.36
C GLN A 252 -3.90 0.12 -12.10
N PHE A 253 -3.35 0.82 -13.11
CA PHE A 253 -2.12 1.58 -12.93
C PHE A 253 -2.32 2.78 -11.98
N GLU A 254 -3.41 3.54 -12.14
CA GLU A 254 -3.76 4.63 -11.22
C GLU A 254 -3.97 4.12 -9.78
N GLN A 255 -4.60 2.96 -9.61
CA GLN A 255 -4.81 2.31 -8.31
C GLN A 255 -3.48 1.90 -7.67
N LEU A 256 -2.55 1.32 -8.43
CA LEU A 256 -1.21 0.97 -7.94
C LEU A 256 -0.45 2.22 -7.47
N LEU A 257 -0.42 3.28 -8.29
CA LEU A 257 0.22 4.54 -7.92
C LEU A 257 -0.42 5.18 -6.69
N ALA A 258 -1.75 5.08 -6.55
CA ALA A 258 -2.45 5.57 -5.37
C ALA A 258 -2.04 4.82 -4.10
N TRP A 259 -1.90 3.49 -4.16
CA TRP A 259 -1.40 2.68 -3.06
C TRP A 259 0.04 3.02 -2.66
N MET A 260 0.93 3.14 -3.65
CA MET A 260 2.33 3.52 -3.43
C MET A 260 2.45 4.90 -2.77
N GLN A 261 1.68 5.88 -3.26
CA GLN A 261 1.63 7.22 -2.68
C GLN A 261 1.09 7.20 -1.24
N PHE A 262 0.03 6.43 -1.00
CA PHE A 262 -0.61 6.35 0.31
C PHE A 262 0.31 5.79 1.38
N LEU A 263 0.92 4.62 1.13
CA LEU A 263 1.80 3.97 2.11
C LEU A 263 3.13 4.70 2.29
N ALA A 264 3.64 5.38 1.25
CA ALA A 264 4.74 6.31 1.40
C ALA A 264 4.36 7.46 2.35
N GLY A 265 3.16 8.02 2.20
CA GLY A 265 2.64 9.06 3.09
C GLY A 265 2.55 8.61 4.55
N VAL A 266 2.00 7.41 4.79
CA VAL A 266 1.92 6.80 6.14
C VAL A 266 3.32 6.60 6.73
N THR A 267 4.26 6.09 5.94
CA THR A 267 5.63 5.83 6.41
C THR A 267 6.35 7.13 6.75
N ILE A 268 6.33 8.11 5.86
CA ILE A 268 7.02 9.40 6.08
C ILE A 268 6.42 10.11 7.29
N GLN A 269 5.10 10.09 7.48
CA GLN A 269 4.46 10.73 8.64
C GLN A 269 4.76 10.04 9.97
N ALA A 270 5.02 8.73 9.96
CA ALA A 270 5.32 7.96 11.15
C ALA A 270 6.79 8.10 11.60
N GLU A 271 7.70 8.44 10.70
CA GLU A 271 9.10 8.70 11.05
C GLU A 271 9.21 9.99 11.87
N LEU A 272 10.31 10.20 12.59
CA LEU A 272 10.60 11.45 13.34
C LEU A 272 11.72 12.26 12.64
N ALA A 273 11.66 12.39 11.32
CA ALA A 273 12.65 13.10 10.52
C ALA A 273 12.31 14.60 10.36
N ASP A 274 13.29 15.48 10.50
CA ASP A 274 13.08 16.94 10.35
C ASP A 274 12.61 17.36 8.94
N ASP A 275 12.75 16.48 7.94
CA ASP A 275 12.49 16.78 6.52
C ASP A 275 11.26 16.07 5.93
N HIS A 276 10.30 15.66 6.77
CA HIS A 276 9.06 15.00 6.31
C HIS A 276 8.36 15.74 5.19
N ALA A 277 8.30 17.07 5.28
CA ALA A 277 7.60 17.89 4.29
C ALA A 277 8.27 17.81 2.91
N ALA A 278 9.59 17.80 2.82
CA ALA A 278 10.27 17.68 1.53
C ALA A 278 10.20 16.25 0.99
N GLN A 279 10.30 15.23 1.84
CA GLN A 279 10.11 13.83 1.43
C GLN A 279 8.69 13.59 0.89
N LEU A 280 7.66 14.08 1.58
CA LEU A 280 6.27 14.01 1.11
C LEU A 280 6.10 14.75 -0.22
N ALA A 281 6.68 15.94 -0.36
CA ALA A 281 6.64 16.71 -1.61
C ALA A 281 7.34 15.97 -2.76
N SER A 282 8.50 15.35 -2.49
CA SER A 282 9.25 14.56 -3.47
C SER A 282 8.51 13.29 -3.91
N ALA A 283 7.96 12.54 -2.97
CA ALA A 283 7.13 11.37 -3.24
C ALA A 283 5.89 11.75 -4.06
N HIS A 284 5.21 12.84 -3.67
CA HIS A 284 4.07 13.36 -4.42
C HIS A 284 4.45 13.77 -5.84
N ALA A 285 5.55 14.52 -6.01
CA ALA A 285 6.03 14.95 -7.32
C ALA A 285 6.35 13.76 -8.23
N THR A 286 6.98 12.71 -7.69
CA THR A 286 7.27 11.48 -8.43
C THR A 286 5.99 10.83 -8.95
N ILE A 287 4.99 10.64 -8.09
CA ILE A 287 3.71 10.03 -8.48
C ILE A 287 2.93 10.93 -9.47
N ALA A 288 2.99 12.26 -9.29
CA ALA A 288 2.36 13.21 -10.20
C ALA A 288 2.99 13.13 -11.61
N THR A 289 4.32 13.05 -11.70
CA THR A 289 5.03 12.85 -12.97
C THR A 289 4.60 11.54 -13.64
N LEU A 290 4.47 10.44 -12.89
CA LEU A 290 4.03 9.15 -13.43
C LEU A 290 2.59 9.19 -13.94
N ARG A 291 1.67 9.84 -13.21
CA ARG A 291 0.28 10.03 -13.65
C ARG A 291 0.21 10.86 -14.93
N GLN A 292 0.96 11.97 -14.98
CA GLN A 292 1.02 12.82 -16.16
C GLN A 292 1.60 12.07 -17.37
N ALA A 293 2.68 11.31 -17.18
CA ALA A 293 3.27 10.48 -18.23
C ALA A 293 2.28 9.40 -18.72
N ALA A 294 1.50 8.80 -17.81
CA ALA A 294 0.47 7.83 -18.17
C ALA A 294 -0.63 8.43 -19.06
N ASP A 295 -1.18 9.59 -18.68
CA ASP A 295 -2.19 10.29 -19.47
C ASP A 295 -1.67 10.66 -20.86
N GLN A 296 -0.43 11.14 -20.95
CA GLN A 296 0.22 11.52 -22.21
C GLN A 296 0.65 10.31 -23.07
N SER A 297 0.85 9.15 -22.46
CA SER A 297 1.27 7.93 -23.16
C SER A 297 0.17 7.27 -23.97
N GLU A 298 -1.08 7.73 -23.84
CA GLU A 298 -2.26 7.04 -24.35
C GLU A 298 -2.32 5.57 -23.87
N TYR A 299 -1.76 5.31 -22.69
CA TYR A 299 -1.67 3.99 -22.06
C TYR A 299 -0.82 2.96 -22.82
N GLN A 300 0.13 3.42 -23.65
CA GLN A 300 1.13 2.57 -24.30
C GLN A 300 2.41 2.52 -23.47
N VAL A 301 2.90 1.31 -23.17
CA VAL A 301 4.07 1.08 -22.31
C VAL A 301 5.31 1.81 -22.85
N ALA A 302 5.62 1.67 -24.14
CA ALA A 302 6.81 2.29 -24.72
C ALA A 302 6.75 3.84 -24.73
N LYS A 303 5.55 4.43 -24.80
CA LYS A 303 5.39 5.90 -24.67
C LYS A 303 5.54 6.32 -23.21
N LEU A 304 4.94 5.59 -22.27
CA LEU A 304 5.04 5.85 -20.83
C LEU A 304 6.50 5.84 -20.38
N MET A 305 7.27 4.81 -20.75
CA MET A 305 8.69 4.69 -20.39
C MET A 305 9.51 5.89 -20.88
N ARG A 306 9.26 6.38 -22.11
CA ARG A 306 9.95 7.57 -22.65
C ARG A 306 9.55 8.86 -21.94
N LEU A 307 8.27 9.03 -21.65
CA LEU A 307 7.74 10.24 -21.01
C LEU A 307 8.18 10.37 -19.54
N ALA A 308 8.51 9.25 -18.89
CA ALA A 308 9.01 9.26 -17.52
C ALA A 308 10.51 9.59 -17.39
N GLN A 309 11.29 9.56 -18.49
CA GLN A 309 12.74 9.86 -18.51
C GLN A 309 13.08 11.35 -18.38
N VAL A 310 12.07 12.23 -18.28
CA VAL A 310 12.19 13.69 -18.31
C VAL A 310 12.64 14.25 -16.97
#